data_AF-A0A395LYN9-F1
#
_entry.id   AF-A0A395LYN9-F1
#
_cell.length_a   1.000
_cell.length_b   1.000
_cell.length_c   1.000
_cell.angle_alpha   90.00
_cell.angle_beta   90.00
_cell.angle_gamma   90.00
#
_symmetry.space_group_name_H-M   'P 1'
#
loop_
_entity.id
_entity.type
_entity.pdbx_description
1 polymer ?
#
loop_
_entity_poly.entity_id
_entity_poly.type
_entity_poly.pdbx_seq_one_letter_code
_entity_poly.pdbx_strand_id
1 'polypeptide(L)'
;MVRVIHLSRNAPTVRPVLRVGVGSDSVRTFGDISFRQASRYLLINSGTGTLQLLNPATQAPIASFTVAVLGPSPGAASPTPGFIYTIYIRGLVGATGATALGTTVVRDN
;
A
#
# COMPACT_ATOMS: atom_id res chain seq x y z
N MET A 1 3.85 -3.10 -10.75
CA MET A 1 2.46 -3.17 -10.24
C MET A 1 2.49 -3.42 -8.75
N VAL A 2 1.49 -2.95 -8.01
CA VAL A 2 1.39 -3.18 -6.55
C VAL A 2 0.01 -3.77 -6.23
N ARG A 3 -0.04 -4.80 -5.36
CA ARG A 3 -1.26 -5.23 -4.65
C ARG A 3 -1.06 -5.08 -3.15
N VAL A 4 -2.16 -5.05 -2.42
CA VAL A 4 -2.17 -4.96 -0.96
C VAL A 4 -2.98 -6.13 -0.39
N ILE A 5 -2.46 -6.78 0.65
CA ILE A 5 -3.11 -7.89 1.34
C ILE A 5 -3.28 -7.54 2.81
N HIS A 6 -4.48 -7.70 3.32
CA HIS A 6 -4.77 -7.44 4.71
C HIS A 6 -4.67 -8.71 5.57
N LEU A 7 -3.68 -8.77 6.46
CA LEU A 7 -3.42 -9.93 7.32
C LEU A 7 -3.61 -9.65 8.82
N SER A 8 -4.19 -8.52 9.21
CA SER A 8 -4.47 -8.21 10.62
C SER A 8 -5.83 -8.78 11.02
N ARG A 9 -5.83 -9.87 11.81
CA ARG A 9 -7.04 -10.63 12.17
C ARG A 9 -8.12 -9.80 12.89
N ASN A 10 -7.73 -8.88 13.75
CA ASN A 10 -8.64 -8.12 14.63
C ASN A 10 -8.79 -6.65 14.20
N ALA A 11 -8.59 -6.36 12.92
CA ALA A 11 -8.61 -5.01 12.39
C ALA A 11 -9.90 -4.72 11.62
N PRO A 12 -10.37 -3.46 11.61
CA PRO A 12 -11.48 -3.07 10.74
C PRO A 12 -11.08 -3.17 9.27
N THR A 13 -12.07 -3.18 8.38
CA THR A 13 -11.85 -2.93 6.95
C THR A 13 -11.10 -1.62 6.75
N VAL A 14 -10.13 -1.62 5.84
CA VAL A 14 -9.31 -0.44 5.54
C VAL A 14 -9.35 -0.10 4.06
N ARG A 15 -9.16 1.18 3.75
CA ARG A 15 -8.89 1.69 2.41
C ARG A 15 -7.42 2.06 2.29
N PRO A 16 -6.60 1.29 1.56
CA PRO A 16 -5.21 1.65 1.33
C PRO A 16 -5.10 2.78 0.30
N VAL A 17 -4.31 3.80 0.61
CA VAL A 17 -3.95 4.90 -0.29
C VAL A 17 -2.44 4.98 -0.36
N LEU A 18 -1.88 4.70 -1.53
CA LEU A 18 -0.44 4.72 -1.78
C LEU A 18 -0.07 5.99 -2.54
N ARG A 19 0.88 6.75 -2.00
CA ARG A 19 1.46 7.92 -2.64
C ARG A 19 2.94 7.70 -2.87
N VAL A 20 3.37 7.66 -4.14
CA VAL A 20 4.78 7.46 -4.52
C VAL A 20 5.16 8.53 -5.54
N GLY A 21 6.15 9.35 -5.20
CA GLY A 21 6.62 10.47 -6.04
C GLY A 21 5.88 11.80 -5.79
N VAL A 22 6.11 12.75 -6.70
CA VAL A 22 5.54 14.11 -6.69
C VAL A 22 4.63 14.30 -7.92
N GLY A 23 3.51 15.02 -7.76
CA GLY A 23 2.51 15.24 -8.83
C GLY A 23 1.17 14.53 -8.60
N SER A 24 0.15 14.90 -9.40
CA SER A 24 -1.24 14.39 -9.28
C SER A 24 -1.34 12.88 -9.53
N ASP A 25 -0.53 12.34 -10.42
CA ASP A 25 -0.53 10.92 -10.78
C ASP A 25 0.25 10.03 -9.79
N SER A 26 0.76 10.60 -8.70
CA SER A 26 1.53 9.88 -7.68
C SER A 26 0.67 9.15 -6.65
N VAL A 27 -0.66 9.39 -6.64
CA VAL A 27 -1.59 8.82 -5.65
C VAL A 27 -2.44 7.71 -6.27
N ARG A 28 -2.59 6.61 -5.55
CA ARG A 28 -3.39 5.45 -5.96
C ARG A 28 -4.19 4.94 -4.77
N THR A 29 -5.51 4.97 -4.92
CA THR A 29 -6.46 4.44 -3.94
C THR A 29 -6.84 3.02 -4.33
N PHE A 30 -6.64 2.08 -3.42
CA PHE A 30 -7.08 0.70 -3.56
C PHE A 30 -8.53 0.55 -3.11
N GLY A 31 -9.16 -0.55 -3.52
CA GLY A 31 -10.46 -0.94 -2.97
C GLY A 31 -10.37 -1.25 -1.48
N ASP A 32 -11.51 -1.15 -0.81
CA ASP A 32 -11.62 -1.49 0.61
C ASP A 32 -11.33 -2.97 0.80
N ILE A 33 -10.45 -3.30 1.75
CA ILE A 33 -10.03 -4.68 2.03
C ILE A 33 -10.20 -4.99 3.52
N SER A 34 -10.79 -6.14 3.80
CA SER A 34 -10.92 -6.72 5.14
C SER A 34 -9.91 -7.85 5.36
N PHE A 35 -9.82 -8.38 6.57
CA PHE A 35 -8.92 -9.48 6.90
C PHE A 35 -9.00 -10.64 5.88
N ARG A 36 -7.83 -11.10 5.42
CA ARG A 36 -7.61 -12.13 4.39
C ARG A 36 -8.03 -11.76 2.96
N GLN A 37 -8.40 -10.50 2.71
CA GLN A 37 -8.64 -10.02 1.35
C GLN A 37 -7.39 -9.40 0.72
N ALA A 38 -7.33 -9.47 -0.60
CA ALA A 38 -6.33 -8.84 -1.44
C ALA A 38 -6.99 -7.84 -2.39
N SER A 39 -6.32 -6.73 -2.67
CA SER A 39 -6.72 -5.83 -3.74
C SER A 39 -6.34 -6.37 -5.11
N ARG A 40 -6.97 -5.82 -6.17
CA ARG A 40 -6.43 -5.91 -7.53
C ARG A 40 -5.08 -5.22 -7.62
N TYR A 41 -4.25 -5.65 -8.57
CA TYR A 41 -3.01 -4.94 -8.89
C TYR A 41 -3.30 -3.58 -9.51
N LEU A 42 -2.57 -2.56 -9.06
CA LEU A 42 -2.56 -1.22 -9.66
C LEU A 42 -1.17 -0.91 -10.21
N LEU A 43 -1.14 -0.15 -11.31
CA LEU A 43 0.09 0.44 -11.82
C LEU A 43 0.45 1.67 -10.98
N ILE A 44 1.64 1.65 -10.40
CA ILE A 44 2.18 2.70 -9.53
C ILE A 44 3.54 3.11 -10.10
N ASN A 45 3.86 4.40 -10.01
CA ASN A 45 5.22 4.89 -10.24
C ASN A 45 6.20 4.28 -9.23
N SER A 46 7.45 4.09 -9.64
CA SER A 46 8.50 3.70 -8.72
C SER A 46 8.98 4.86 -7.86
N GLY A 47 9.42 4.56 -6.65
CA GLY A 47 9.98 5.51 -5.71
C GLY A 47 9.68 5.12 -4.27
N THR A 48 10.13 5.98 -3.35
CA THR A 48 9.75 5.93 -1.94
C THR A 48 8.57 6.85 -1.70
N GLY A 49 7.66 6.43 -0.83
CA GLY A 49 6.45 7.16 -0.56
C GLY A 49 5.73 6.69 0.69
N THR A 50 4.44 6.99 0.79
CA THR A 50 3.62 6.70 1.96
C THR A 50 2.43 5.81 1.59
N LEU A 51 2.20 4.77 2.39
CA LEU A 51 0.97 4.01 2.42
C LEU A 51 0.14 4.47 3.61
N GLN A 52 -1.00 5.08 3.34
CA GLN A 52 -1.97 5.47 4.36
C GLN A 52 -3.13 4.47 4.36
N LEU A 53 -3.55 4.02 5.53
CA LEU A 53 -4.72 3.19 5.70
C LEU A 53 -5.83 4.06 6.27
N LEU A 54 -6.96 4.16 5.56
CA LEU A 54 -8.10 4.95 6.00
C LEU A 54 -9.23 4.05 6.49
N ASN A 55 -10.05 4.57 7.40
CA ASN A 55 -11.37 4.03 7.68
C ASN A 55 -12.27 4.31 6.46
N PRO A 56 -12.84 3.30 5.79
CA PRO A 56 -13.65 3.53 4.59
C PRO A 56 -14.90 4.38 4.83
N ALA A 57 -15.49 4.31 6.02
CA ALA A 57 -16.73 4.99 6.37
C ALA A 57 -16.50 6.48 6.69
N THR A 58 -15.41 6.80 7.40
CA THR A 58 -15.13 8.18 7.86
C THR A 58 -14.03 8.88 7.08
N GLN A 59 -13.29 8.14 6.24
CA GLN A 59 -12.05 8.56 5.58
C GLN A 59 -10.91 8.99 6.52
N ALA A 60 -11.08 8.81 7.83
CA ALA A 60 -10.08 9.15 8.81
C ALA A 60 -8.83 8.25 8.67
N PRO A 61 -7.61 8.79 8.81
CA PRO A 61 -6.39 7.98 8.85
C PRO A 61 -6.39 7.04 10.06
N ILE A 62 -6.11 5.75 9.82
CA ILE A 62 -5.90 4.72 10.84
C ILE A 62 -4.39 4.56 11.10
N ALA A 63 -3.60 4.49 10.03
CA ALA A 63 -2.16 4.31 10.09
C ALA A 63 -1.47 4.86 8.84
N SER A 64 -0.18 5.17 8.95
CA SER A 64 0.66 5.61 7.84
C SER A 64 2.02 4.92 7.92
N PHE A 65 2.55 4.49 6.77
CA PHE A 65 3.83 3.80 6.67
C PHE A 65 4.66 4.34 5.51
N THR A 66 5.96 4.44 5.71
CA THR A 66 6.89 4.63 4.60
C THR A 66 7.02 3.32 3.83
N VAL A 67 6.91 3.40 2.52
CA VAL A 67 7.04 2.23 1.62
C VAL A 67 7.93 2.58 0.44
N ALA A 68 8.73 1.61 -0.01
CA ALA A 68 9.59 1.76 -1.17
C ALA A 68 9.15 0.78 -2.27
N VAL A 69 8.71 1.32 -3.41
CA VAL A 69 8.40 0.57 -4.62
C VAL A 69 9.51 0.88 -5.60
N LEU A 70 10.62 0.17 -5.50
CA LEU A 70 11.77 0.45 -6.35
C LEU A 70 11.48 0.05 -7.80
N GLY A 71 12.08 0.77 -8.74
CA GLY A 71 11.90 0.56 -10.17
C GLY A 71 13.19 0.88 -10.91
N PRO A 72 13.23 0.63 -12.22
CA PRO A 72 14.30 1.17 -13.04
C PRO A 72 14.33 2.70 -12.91
N SER A 73 15.53 3.28 -12.87
CA SER A 73 15.69 4.73 -12.80
C SER A 73 14.96 5.43 -13.95
N PRO A 74 14.32 6.59 -13.71
CA PRO A 74 13.77 7.41 -14.79
C PRO A 74 14.88 7.68 -15.83
N GLY A 75 14.64 7.32 -17.10
CA GLY A 75 15.61 7.47 -18.19
C GLY A 75 16.36 6.21 -18.61
N ALA A 76 16.01 5.03 -18.09
CA ALA A 76 16.55 3.76 -18.59
C ALA A 76 16.16 3.56 -20.07
N ALA A 77 17.17 3.43 -20.95
CA ALA A 77 17.01 3.31 -22.41
C ALA A 77 16.37 1.99 -22.89
N SER A 78 16.05 1.07 -21.97
CA SER A 78 15.41 -0.21 -22.26
C SER A 78 14.19 -0.39 -21.35
N PRO A 79 13.03 -0.85 -21.87
CA PRO A 79 11.87 -1.17 -21.05
C PRO A 79 12.25 -2.29 -20.09
N THR A 80 12.65 -1.90 -18.88
CA THR A 80 12.91 -2.87 -17.82
C THR A 80 11.56 -3.48 -17.45
N PRO A 81 11.42 -4.82 -17.36
CA PRO A 81 10.17 -5.43 -16.92
C PRO A 81 9.71 -4.76 -15.62
N GLY A 82 8.47 -4.28 -15.60
CA GLY A 82 7.92 -3.62 -14.42
C GLY A 82 7.85 -4.61 -13.26
N PHE A 83 8.42 -4.27 -12.11
CA PHE A 83 8.40 -5.14 -10.94
C PHE A 83 6.99 -5.26 -10.36
N ILE A 84 6.65 -6.45 -9.88
CA ILE A 84 5.41 -6.72 -9.16
C ILE A 84 5.71 -6.68 -7.66
N TYR A 85 4.84 -6.04 -6.90
CA TYR A 85 4.99 -5.89 -5.46
C TYR A 85 3.71 -6.31 -4.74
N THR A 86 3.88 -6.97 -3.61
CA THR A 86 2.83 -7.25 -2.65
C THR A 86 3.13 -6.54 -1.33
N ILE A 87 2.19 -5.70 -0.88
CA ILE A 87 2.26 -5.05 0.43
C ILE A 87 1.36 -5.81 1.40
N TYR A 88 1.95 -6.34 2.47
CA TYR A 88 1.21 -7.00 3.54
C TYR A 88 0.95 -6.02 4.70
N ILE A 89 -0.31 -5.84 5.06
CA ILE A 89 -0.73 -5.10 6.25
C ILE A 89 -0.83 -6.08 7.42
N ARG A 90 -0.08 -5.84 8.50
CA ARG A 90 -0.07 -6.72 9.69
C ARG A 90 -0.25 -5.93 10.99
N GLY A 91 -0.87 -6.58 11.97
CA GLY A 91 -0.97 -6.10 13.35
C GLY A 91 -1.63 -4.75 13.54
N LEU A 92 -2.73 -4.46 12.83
CA LEU A 92 -3.63 -3.37 13.22
C LEU A 92 -4.45 -3.82 14.45
N VAL A 93 -4.31 -3.13 15.57
CA VAL A 93 -5.15 -3.34 16.77
C VAL A 93 -6.33 -2.36 16.73
N GLY A 94 -7.54 -2.83 17.06
CA GLY A 94 -8.81 -2.12 16.87
C GLY A 94 -9.06 -0.85 17.71
N ALA A 95 -10.30 -0.38 17.62
CA ALA A 95 -10.83 0.98 17.84
C ALA A 95 -10.58 1.71 19.19
N THR A 96 -9.70 1.25 20.07
CA THR A 96 -9.45 1.85 21.40
C THR A 96 -8.04 2.42 21.58
N GLY A 97 -7.19 2.46 20.55
CA GLY A 97 -5.84 3.05 20.64
C GLY A 97 -4.80 2.37 19.74
N ALA A 98 -5.07 2.29 18.44
CA ALA A 98 -4.34 1.45 17.48
C ALA A 98 -2.83 1.74 17.42
N THR A 99 -2.01 0.71 17.66
CA THR A 99 -0.63 0.62 17.13
C THR A 99 -0.68 -0.35 15.96
N ALA A 100 -0.23 0.09 14.78
CA ALA A 100 -0.01 -0.80 13.66
C ALA A 100 1.37 -1.45 13.79
N LEU A 101 1.46 -2.78 13.80
CA LEU A 101 2.75 -3.48 13.94
C LEU A 101 3.61 -3.43 12.66
N GLY A 102 3.07 -3.05 11.50
CA GLY A 102 3.85 -2.65 10.34
C GLY A 102 3.27 -3.02 8.98
N THR A 103 3.97 -2.58 7.94
CA THR A 103 3.79 -3.04 6.57
C THR A 103 5.02 -3.81 6.12
N THR A 104 4.85 -4.76 5.20
CA THR A 104 5.98 -5.46 4.57
C THR A 104 5.78 -5.41 3.07
N VAL A 105 6.78 -4.89 2.37
CA VAL A 105 6.80 -4.81 0.92
C VAL A 105 7.65 -5.96 0.41
N VAL A 106 7.04 -6.87 -0.34
CA VAL A 106 7.73 -7.98 -1.01
C VAL A 106 7.71 -7.70 -2.50
N ARG A 107 8.89 -7.81 -3.13
CA ARG A 107 9.02 -7.82 -4.59
C ARG A 107 8.80 -9.25 -5.06
N ASP A 108 7.81 -9.44 -5.92
CA ASP A 108 7.52 -10.71 -6.57
C ASP A 108 8.33 -10.75 -7.87
N ASN A 109 9.16 -11.79 -8.03
CA ASN A 109 10.01 -11.99 -9.22
C ASN A 109 9.17 -12.31 -10.46
#